data_AF-A0A4S2IY93-F1
#
_entry.id   AF-A0A4S2IY93-F1
#
_cell.length_a   1.000
_cell.length_b   1.000
_cell.length_c   1.000
_cell.angle_alpha   90.00
_cell.angle_beta   90.00
_cell.angle_gamma   90.00
#
_symmetry.space_group_name_H-M   'P 1'
#
loop_
_entity.id
_entity.type
_entity.pdbx_description
1 polymer ?
#
loop_
_entity_poly.entity_id
_entity_poly.type
_entity_poly.pdbx_seq_one_letter_code
_entity_poly.pdbx_strand_id
1 'polypeptide(L)'
;MSDPSLRQGATEGELGNEVEGYLLWQARVAEAEQRAQEFVRPMDWLTTAQRTEIERSYVEDALRRARKDLERIAARCTSLRAEYENRYRELRRRCVGWTLGVCAGLAAAVTLLLLL
;
A
#
# COMPACT_ATOMS: atom_id res chain seq x y z
N MET A 1 -12.73 7.76 -27.37
CA MET A 1 -11.41 7.35 -27.90
C MET A 1 -10.47 7.27 -26.71
N SER A 2 -10.24 6.09 -26.15
CA SER A 2 -9.35 5.91 -25.00
C SER A 2 -7.91 5.91 -25.49
N ASP A 3 -7.08 6.82 -24.96
CA ASP A 3 -5.67 6.94 -25.32
C ASP A 3 -4.89 5.70 -24.83
N PRO A 4 -4.34 4.86 -25.74
CA PRO A 4 -3.64 3.64 -25.36
C PRO A 4 -2.34 3.89 -24.59
N SER A 5 -1.73 5.08 -24.72
CA SER A 5 -0.49 5.43 -24.02
C SER A 5 -0.65 5.53 -22.50
N LEU A 6 -1.81 6.01 -22.03
CA LEU A 6 -2.14 6.11 -20.61
C LEU A 6 -2.31 4.72 -19.94
N ARG A 7 -2.73 3.71 -20.72
CA ARG A 7 -2.85 2.33 -20.22
C ARG A 7 -1.49 1.67 -20.07
N GLN A 8 -0.59 1.93 -21.01
CA GLN A 8 0.75 1.34 -21.02
C GLN A 8 1.61 1.85 -19.86
N GLY A 9 1.58 3.17 -19.58
CA GLY A 9 2.27 3.73 -18.40
C GLY A 9 1.70 3.23 -17.07
N ALA A 10 0.39 2.97 -16.99
CA ALA A 10 -0.22 2.39 -15.79
C ALA A 10 0.22 0.93 -15.56
N THR A 11 0.31 0.12 -16.63
CA THR A 11 0.80 -1.26 -16.54
C THR A 11 2.29 -1.34 -16.20
N GLU A 12 3.12 -0.44 -16.73
CA GLU A 12 4.56 -0.38 -16.39
C GLU A 12 4.76 -0.02 -14.91
N GLY A 13 3.97 0.90 -14.37
CA GLY A 13 3.99 1.23 -12.95
C GLY A 13 3.52 0.09 -12.04
N GLU A 14 2.49 -0.66 -12.45
CA GLU A 14 1.99 -1.82 -11.72
C GLU A 14 3.01 -2.96 -11.66
N LEU A 15 3.65 -3.27 -12.79
CA LEU A 15 4.74 -4.24 -12.88
C LEU A 15 5.96 -3.80 -12.03
N GLY A 16 6.32 -2.52 -12.07
CA GLY A 16 7.40 -1.98 -11.25
C GLY A 16 7.16 -2.18 -9.76
N ASN A 17 5.94 -1.92 -9.29
CA ASN A 17 5.55 -2.12 -7.89
C ASN A 17 5.53 -3.61 -7.50
N GLU A 18 5.09 -4.51 -8.39
CA GLU A 18 5.13 -5.95 -8.15
C GLU A 18 6.57 -6.48 -8.03
N VAL A 19 7.45 -6.04 -8.93
CA VAL A 19 8.88 -6.39 -8.90
C VAL A 19 9.54 -5.85 -7.62
N GLU A 20 9.28 -4.61 -7.24
CA GLU A 20 9.80 -4.04 -5.99
C GLU A 20 9.35 -4.85 -4.78
N GLY A 21 8.06 -5.21 -4.71
CA GLY A 21 7.51 -6.06 -3.65
C GLY A 21 8.19 -7.43 -3.59
N TYR A 22 8.42 -8.07 -4.74
CA TYR A 22 9.15 -9.33 -4.83
C TYR A 22 10.59 -9.20 -4.34
N LEU A 23 11.32 -8.15 -4.75
CA LEU A 23 12.71 -7.93 -4.34
C LEU A 23 12.83 -7.67 -2.83
N LEU A 24 11.93 -6.87 -2.26
CA LEU A 24 11.86 -6.65 -0.82
C LEU A 24 11.58 -7.95 -0.05
N TRP A 25 10.70 -8.80 -0.59
CA TRP A 25 10.43 -10.11 0.01
C TRP A 25 11.65 -11.05 -0.07
N GLN A 26 12.33 -11.11 -1.22
CA GLN A 26 13.56 -11.90 -1.38
C GLN A 26 14.67 -11.43 -0.42
N ALA A 27 14.85 -10.12 -0.28
CA ALA A 27 15.81 -9.58 0.69
C ALA A 27 15.47 -10.02 2.12
N ARG A 28 14.18 -10.06 2.48
CA ARG A 28 13.73 -10.53 3.80
C ARG A 28 13.97 -12.03 4.01
N VAL A 29 13.80 -12.85 2.97
CA VAL A 29 14.12 -14.29 3.03
C VAL A 29 15.62 -14.48 3.29
N ALA A 30 16.47 -13.83 2.51
CA ALA A 30 17.92 -13.89 2.68
C ALA A 30 18.36 -13.42 4.08
N GLU A 31 17.76 -12.33 4.59
CA GLU A 31 18.03 -11.84 5.94
C GLU A 31 17.60 -12.86 7.02
N ALA A 32 16.45 -13.51 6.85
CA ALA A 32 15.97 -14.51 7.81
C ALA A 32 16.89 -15.75 7.83
N GLU A 33 17.35 -16.21 6.67
CA GLU A 33 18.31 -17.31 6.54
C GLU A 33 19.65 -16.97 7.18
N GLN A 34 20.19 -15.77 6.92
CA GLN A 34 21.43 -15.32 7.53
C GLN A 34 21.30 -15.26 9.06
N ARG A 35 20.22 -14.68 9.58
CA ARG A 35 19.98 -14.60 11.03
C ARG A 35 19.83 -15.98 11.67
N ALA A 36 19.22 -16.93 10.96
CA ALA A 36 19.11 -18.31 11.43
C ALA A 36 20.48 -18.97 11.58
N GLN A 37 21.35 -18.81 10.58
CA GLN A 37 22.74 -19.31 10.62
C GLN A 37 23.52 -18.67 11.78
N GLU A 38 23.43 -17.34 11.92
CA GLU A 38 24.07 -16.61 13.02
C GLU A 38 23.56 -17.05 14.39
N PHE A 39 22.26 -17.34 14.50
CA PHE A 39 21.63 -17.79 15.74
C PHE A 39 22.13 -19.17 16.19
N VAL A 40 22.28 -20.12 15.26
CA VAL A 40 22.74 -21.47 15.62
C VAL A 40 24.27 -21.55 15.67
N ARG A 41 25.00 -20.63 15.00
CA ARG A 41 26.48 -20.59 14.98
C ARG A 41 27.15 -20.86 16.34
N PRO A 42 26.79 -20.24 17.47
CA PRO A 42 27.43 -20.49 18.77
C PRO A 42 27.06 -21.83 19.44
N MET A 43 26.16 -22.63 18.86
CA MET A 43 25.69 -23.89 19.44
C MET A 43 26.50 -25.09 18.94
N ASP A 44 27.77 -25.16 19.36
CA ASP A 44 28.73 -26.19 18.88
C ASP A 44 28.40 -27.62 19.32
N TRP A 45 27.47 -27.77 20.26
CA TRP A 45 26.98 -29.06 20.77
C TRP A 45 25.90 -29.69 19.89
N LEU A 46 25.39 -28.96 18.89
CA LEU A 46 24.37 -29.47 17.98
C LEU A 46 25.01 -30.23 16.81
N THR A 47 24.40 -31.36 16.46
CA THR A 47 24.67 -32.04 15.19
C THR A 47 24.22 -31.18 14.01
N THR A 48 24.79 -31.42 12.83
CA THR A 48 24.40 -30.74 11.58
C THR A 48 22.91 -30.88 11.30
N ALA A 49 22.33 -32.07 11.52
CA ALA A 49 20.90 -32.30 11.31
C ALA A 49 20.03 -31.45 12.25
N GLN A 50 20.39 -31.36 13.53
CA GLN A 50 19.66 -30.52 14.49
C GLN A 50 19.80 -29.03 14.16
N ARG A 51 20.98 -28.60 13.71
CA ARG A 51 21.23 -27.23 13.27
C ARG A 51 20.34 -26.84 12.09
N THR A 52 20.29 -27.66 11.04
CA THR A 52 19.44 -27.41 9.88
C THR A 52 17.95 -27.38 10.23
N GLU A 53 17.50 -28.25 11.13
CA GLU A 53 16.09 -28.27 11.57
C GLU A 53 15.71 -26.99 12.33
N ILE A 54 16.59 -26.51 13.21
CA ILE A 54 16.39 -25.26 13.95
C ILE A 54 16.43 -24.06 13.00
N GLU A 55 17.40 -24.02 12.09
CA GLU A 55 17.50 -22.95 11.09
C GLU A 55 16.23 -22.86 10.24
N ARG A 56 15.74 -23.99 9.73
CA ARG A 56 14.48 -24.06 8.96
C ARG A 56 13.29 -23.57 9.77
N SER A 57 13.12 -24.07 10.99
CA SER A 57 12.04 -23.67 11.89
C SER A 57 12.09 -22.17 12.21
N TYR A 58 13.29 -21.63 12.41
CA TYR A 58 13.51 -20.20 12.64
C TYR A 58 13.08 -19.37 11.43
N VAL A 59 13.54 -19.73 10.22
CA VAL A 59 13.20 -19.02 8.99
C VAL A 59 11.69 -19.04 8.75
N GLU A 60 11.06 -20.21 8.88
CA GLU A 60 9.61 -20.36 8.70
C GLU A 60 8.81 -19.46 9.67
N ASP A 61 9.21 -19.40 10.94
CA ASP A 61 8.53 -18.59 11.95
C ASP A 61 8.80 -17.09 11.76
N ALA A 62 10.03 -16.71 11.38
CA ALA A 62 10.41 -15.34 11.05
C ALA A 62 9.60 -14.80 9.85
N LEU A 63 9.50 -15.58 8.77
CA LEU A 63 8.72 -15.22 7.59
C LEU A 63 7.21 -15.18 7.87
N ARG A 64 6.71 -16.09 8.71
CA ARG A 64 5.31 -16.08 9.14
C ARG A 64 4.97 -14.82 9.93
N ARG A 65 5.84 -14.37 10.84
CA ARG A 65 5.69 -13.10 11.57
C ARG A 65 5.75 -11.90 10.64
N ALA A 66 6.77 -11.85 9.78
CA ALA A 66 6.95 -10.80 8.78
C ALA A 66 5.69 -10.60 7.92
N ARG A 67 5.12 -11.71 7.43
CA ARG A 67 3.89 -11.69 6.63
C ARG A 67 2.71 -11.11 7.41
N LYS A 68 2.49 -11.55 8.66
CA LYS A 68 1.41 -11.03 9.50
C LYS A 68 1.54 -9.53 9.76
N ASP A 69 2.76 -9.05 9.97
CA ASP A 69 3.02 -7.63 10.20
C ASP A 69 2.74 -6.82 8.92
N LEU A 70 3.16 -7.30 7.75
CA LEU A 70 2.84 -6.69 6.46
C LEU A 70 1.32 -6.65 6.22
N GLU A 71 0.61 -7.75 6.46
CA GLU A 71 -0.85 -7.82 6.35
C GLU A 71 -1.55 -6.81 7.28
N ARG A 72 -1.06 -6.69 8.52
CA ARG A 72 -1.59 -5.72 9.49
C ARG A 72 -1.34 -4.28 9.05
N ILE A 73 -0.13 -3.96 8.59
CA ILE A 73 0.22 -2.62 8.11
C ILE A 73 -0.63 -2.28 6.88
N ALA A 74 -0.74 -3.20 5.92
CA ALA A 74 -1.56 -3.03 4.74
C ALA A 74 -3.03 -2.74 5.11
N ALA A 75 -3.61 -3.54 6.02
CA ALA A 75 -4.97 -3.32 6.53
C ALA A 75 -5.15 -1.97 7.22
N ARG A 76 -4.12 -1.49 7.95
CA ARG A 76 -4.17 -0.18 8.61
C ARG A 76 -4.05 0.96 7.60
N CYS A 77 -3.18 0.83 6.60
CA CYS A 77 -3.04 1.81 5.52
C CYS A 77 -4.32 1.93 4.70
N THR A 78 -4.99 0.82 4.38
CA THR A 78 -6.27 0.84 3.66
C THR A 78 -7.38 1.44 4.52
N SER A 79 -7.43 1.16 5.83
CA SER A 79 -8.41 1.78 6.72
C SER A 79 -8.21 3.30 6.83
N LEU A 80 -6.95 3.75 7.00
CA LEU A 80 -6.60 5.17 7.04
C LEU A 80 -6.99 5.86 5.73
N ARG A 81 -6.64 5.27 4.59
CA ARG A 81 -6.98 5.80 3.28
C ARG A 81 -8.49 5.95 3.11
N ALA A 82 -9.27 4.97 3.52
CA ALA A 82 -10.74 5.03 3.47
C ALA A 82 -11.30 6.17 4.34
N GLU A 83 -10.74 6.38 5.55
CA GLU A 83 -11.13 7.47 6.43
C GLU A 83 -10.84 8.85 5.83
N TYR A 84 -9.63 9.04 5.28
CA TYR A 84 -9.25 10.28 4.61
C TYR A 84 -10.06 10.54 3.33
N GLU A 85 -10.28 9.52 2.51
CA GLU A 85 -11.09 9.66 1.29
C GLU A 85 -12.52 10.05 1.63
N ASN A 86 -13.12 9.50 2.69
CA ASN A 86 -14.46 9.88 3.12
C ASN A 86 -14.52 11.35 3.55
N ARG A 87 -13.53 11.83 4.31
CA ARG A 87 -13.42 13.25 4.69
C ARG A 87 -13.22 14.15 3.48
N TYR A 88 -12.39 13.73 2.52
CA TYR A 88 -12.16 14.48 1.29
C TYR A 88 -13.42 14.54 0.42
N ARG A 89 -14.15 13.43 0.27
CA ARG A 89 -15.42 13.40 -0.50
C ARG A 89 -16.45 14.36 0.10
N GLU A 90 -16.55 14.44 1.42
CA GLU A 90 -17.45 15.38 2.09
C GLU A 90 -17.05 16.84 1.83
N LEU A 91 -15.77 17.18 1.99
CA LEU A 91 -15.26 18.52 1.69
C LEU A 91 -15.48 18.87 0.21
N ARG A 92 -15.18 17.95 -0.70
CA ARG A 92 -15.36 18.12 -2.14
C ARG A 92 -16.83 18.36 -2.48
N ARG A 93 -17.76 17.61 -1.90
CA ARG A 93 -19.21 17.81 -2.09
C ARG A 93 -19.63 19.20 -1.64
N ARG A 94 -19.15 19.68 -0.50
CA ARG A 94 -19.43 21.04 -0.02
C ARG A 94 -18.88 22.09 -0.96
N CYS A 95 -17.60 22.01 -1.34
CA CYS A 95 -17.00 22.96 -2.27
C CYS A 95 -17.73 22.98 -3.61
N VAL A 96 -18.05 21.82 -4.19
CA VAL A 96 -18.83 21.73 -5.44
C VAL A 96 -20.22 22.32 -5.24
N GLY A 97 -20.90 22.03 -4.13
CA GLY A 97 -22.21 22.62 -3.81
C GLY A 97 -22.17 24.15 -3.71
N TRP A 98 -21.18 24.71 -3.01
CA TRP A 98 -20.98 26.16 -2.90
C TRP A 98 -20.68 26.81 -4.25
N THR A 99 -19.77 26.24 -5.03
CA THR A 99 -19.44 26.77 -6.37
C THR A 99 -20.66 26.75 -7.30
N LEU A 100 -21.42 25.64 -7.33
CA LEU A 100 -22.65 25.56 -8.10
C LEU A 100 -23.70 26.55 -7.61
N GLY A 101 -23.87 26.71 -6.30
CA GLY A 101 -24.80 27.68 -5.70
C GLY A 101 -24.46 29.12 -6.05
N VAL A 102 -23.17 29.50 -5.98
CA VAL A 102 -22.70 30.84 -6.38
C VAL A 102 -22.90 31.06 -7.88
N CYS A 103 -22.53 30.09 -8.73
CA CYS A 103 -22.75 30.20 -10.17
C CYS A 103 -24.23 30.34 -10.53
N ALA A 104 -25.11 29.55 -9.91
CA ALA A 104 -26.55 29.62 -10.13
C ALA A 104 -27.12 30.97 -9.65
N GLY A 105 -26.69 31.46 -8.49
CA GLY A 105 -27.09 32.77 -7.96
C GLY A 105 -26.66 33.93 -8.86
N LEU A 106 -25.41 33.91 -9.35
CA LEU A 106 -24.92 34.90 -10.31
C LEU A 106 -25.68 34.85 -11.63
N ALA A 107 -25.93 33.65 -12.16
CA ALA A 107 -26.71 33.49 -13.38
C ALA A 107 -28.13 34.04 -13.21
N ALA A 108 -28.81 33.72 -12.11
CA ALA A 108 -30.15 34.23 -11.80
C ALA A 108 -30.18 35.76 -11.64
N ALA A 109 -29.19 36.34 -10.97
CA ALA A 109 -29.06 37.79 -10.83
C ALA A 109 -28.87 38.48 -12.19
N VAL A 110 -28.01 37.93 -13.06
CA VAL A 110 -27.81 38.44 -14.43
C VAL A 110 -29.10 38.33 -15.23
N THR A 111 -29.81 37.21 -15.17
CA THR A 111 -31.08 37.05 -15.89
C THR A 111 -32.15 38.03 -15.39
N LEU A 112 -32.23 38.28 -14.08
CA LEU A 112 -33.19 39.23 -13.52
C LEU A 112 -32.88 40.65 -14.00
N LEU A 113 -31.60 41.03 -14.01
CA LEU A 113 -31.13 42.34 -14.45
C LEU A 113 -31.40 42.57 -15.95
N LEU A 114 -31.32 41.54 -16.78
CA LEU A 114 -31.67 41.61 -18.21
C LEU A 114 -33.17 41.72 -18.48
N LEU A 115 -34.02 41.29 -17.53
CA LEU A 115 -35.48 41.33 -17.64
C LEU A 115 -36.09 42.64 -17.07
N LEU A 116 -35.29 43.44 -16.38
CA LEU A 116 -35.66 44.69 -15.71
C LEU A 116 -35.31 45.90 -16.59
#